data_AF-A0A523T511-F1
#
_entry.id   AF-A0A523T511-F1
#
_cell.length_a   1.000
_cell.length_b   1.000
_cell.length_c   1.000
_cell.angle_alpha   90.00
_cell.angle_beta   90.00
_cell.angle_gamma   90.00
#
_symmetry.space_group_name_H-M   'P 1'
#
loop_
_entity.id
_entity.type
_entity.pdbx_description
1 polymer ?
#
loop_
_entity_poly.entity_id
_entity_poly.type
_entity_poly.pdbx_seq_one_letter_code
_entity_poly.pdbx_strand_id
1 'polypeptide(L)'
;MRKVALILVILFLIPLVLVNCRGKGDSPIPGVEKKIGEKLDFDDTDDLVLTEKEVKAFIKAFPVFKETIEKEGEKLEDIGKGLFKTMKGGRKALKSMKKINKVLKPYGFTMETFMKSYAKIFGTFGYMMGMEAKKLAMDNVGAMKKMLDNPALSAEEKKEIEESIKELEKGDDTEEARIYKKNMRILEKYKKELEDIMN
;
A
#
# COMPACT_ATOMS: atom_id res chain seq x y z
N MET A 1 14.29 -1.50 -13.73
CA MET A 1 13.19 -2.25 -13.08
C MET A 1 13.63 -3.06 -11.85
N ARG A 2 14.60 -4.00 -11.92
CA ARG A 2 15.04 -4.79 -10.75
C ARG A 2 15.55 -3.98 -9.54
N LYS A 3 16.12 -2.79 -9.76
CA LYS A 3 16.68 -1.93 -8.70
C LYS A 3 15.64 -1.12 -7.92
N VAL A 4 14.55 -0.70 -8.57
CA VAL A 4 13.41 0.00 -7.95
C VAL A 4 12.57 -0.96 -7.09
N ALA A 5 12.40 -2.20 -7.58
CA ALA A 5 11.78 -3.27 -6.81
C ALA A 5 12.55 -3.60 -5.52
N LEU A 6 13.89 -3.57 -5.55
CA LEU A 6 14.72 -3.85 -4.38
C LEU A 6 14.57 -2.78 -3.28
N ILE A 7 14.44 -1.50 -3.65
CA ILE A 7 14.26 -0.40 -2.70
C ILE A 7 12.85 -0.43 -2.08
N LEU A 8 11.83 -0.76 -2.86
CA LEU A 8 10.46 -0.97 -2.37
C LEU A 8 10.37 -2.18 -1.42
N VAL A 9 11.08 -3.26 -1.72
CA VAL A 9 11.15 -4.45 -0.85
C VAL A 9 11.92 -4.15 0.44
N ILE A 10 13.00 -3.36 0.39
CA ILE A 10 13.75 -2.94 1.59
C ILE A 10 12.90 -2.01 2.47
N LEU A 11 12.10 -1.11 1.89
CA LEU A 11 11.16 -0.26 2.63
C LEU A 11 10.03 -1.06 3.31
N PHE A 12 9.61 -2.18 2.71
CA PHE A 12 8.61 -3.09 3.30
C PHE A 12 9.18 -4.05 4.36
N LEU A 13 10.47 -4.40 4.30
CA LEU A 13 11.08 -5.35 5.24
C LEU A 13 11.59 -4.72 6.54
N ILE A 14 11.93 -3.43 6.56
CA ILE A 14 12.38 -2.72 7.77
C ILE A 14 11.35 -2.75 8.92
N PRO A 15 10.02 -2.61 8.71
CA PRO A 15 9.06 -2.77 9.80
C PRO A 15 8.96 -4.21 10.33
N LEU A 16 9.22 -5.24 9.52
CA LEU A 16 9.20 -6.64 9.96
C LEU A 16 10.39 -7.02 10.84
N VAL A 17 11.56 -6.42 10.62
CA VAL A 17 12.77 -6.67 11.44
C VAL A 17 12.71 -5.92 12.78
N LEU A 18 12.01 -4.77 12.85
CA LEU A 18 11.91 -3.98 14.09
C LEU A 18 10.84 -4.47 15.07
N VAL A 19 9.87 -5.28 14.63
CA VAL A 19 8.87 -5.88 15.55
C VAL A 19 9.48 -6.95 16.46
N ASN A 20 10.62 -7.55 16.09
CA ASN A 20 11.25 -8.63 16.85
C ASN A 20 12.46 -8.20 17.71
N CYS A 21 12.75 -6.91 17.82
CA CYS A 21 13.76 -6.37 18.74
C CYS A 21 13.12 -5.63 19.92
N ARG A 22 12.25 -6.32 20.68
CA ARG A 22 11.85 -5.86 22.03
C ARG A 22 12.79 -6.45 23.07
N GLY A 23 13.99 -5.87 23.15
CA GLY A 23 14.91 -5.99 24.27
C GLY A 23 14.97 -4.65 25.02
N LYS A 24 14.59 -4.70 26.31
CA LYS A 24 14.59 -3.63 27.34
C LYS A 24 15.67 -2.55 27.18
N GLY A 25 15.32 -1.29 27.47
CA GLY A 25 16.29 -0.27 27.89
C GLY A 25 15.91 1.18 27.63
N ASP A 26 15.44 1.84 28.69
CA ASP A 26 15.54 3.26 29.03
C ASP A 26 14.65 4.34 28.36
N SER A 27 14.15 5.18 29.26
CA SER A 27 13.12 6.22 29.14
C SER A 27 13.39 7.29 28.07
N PRO A 28 12.34 7.97 27.56
CA PRO A 28 12.48 8.91 26.46
C PRO A 28 13.07 10.25 26.93
N ILE A 29 14.01 10.78 26.16
CA ILE A 29 14.53 12.14 26.26
C ILE A 29 13.37 13.11 25.95
N PRO A 30 13.00 14.04 26.85
CA PRO A 30 11.94 14.99 26.58
C PRO A 30 12.42 16.02 25.53
N GLY A 31 11.71 16.11 24.40
CA GLY A 31 11.90 17.19 23.43
C GLY A 31 12.13 16.79 21.96
N VAL A 32 12.07 15.50 21.61
CA VAL A 32 12.17 15.05 20.21
C VAL A 32 10.94 14.24 19.81
N GLU A 33 9.76 14.83 19.96
CA GLU A 33 8.53 14.30 19.39
C GLU A 33 8.00 15.27 18.34
N LYS A 34 8.54 15.18 17.13
CA LYS A 34 7.73 15.21 15.91
C LYS A 34 8.58 14.87 14.69
N LYS A 35 8.01 13.97 13.89
CA LYS A 35 8.35 13.63 12.50
C LYS A 35 9.56 12.72 12.33
N ILE A 36 9.27 11.43 12.13
CA ILE A 36 9.39 10.73 10.84
C ILE A 36 8.84 9.33 11.13
N GLY A 37 7.67 9.01 10.56
CA GLY A 37 6.95 7.77 10.86
C GLY A 37 5.54 7.97 11.38
N GLU A 38 4.86 9.05 10.98
CA GLU A 38 3.39 9.04 11.03
C GLU A 38 2.97 7.92 10.07
N LYS A 39 2.52 6.79 10.65
CA LYS A 39 1.70 5.83 9.91
C LYS A 39 0.62 6.67 9.23
N LEU A 40 0.33 6.41 7.96
CA LEU A 40 -0.91 6.88 7.38
C LEU A 40 -2.02 6.18 8.17
N ASP A 41 -2.49 6.81 9.25
CA ASP A 41 -3.70 6.40 9.95
C ASP A 41 -4.85 6.73 9.01
N PHE A 42 -5.43 5.68 8.43
CA PHE A 42 -6.74 5.73 7.83
C PHE A 42 -7.73 5.45 8.97
N ASP A 43 -7.95 6.47 9.81
CA ASP A 43 -8.72 6.31 11.06
C ASP A 43 -10.24 6.22 10.77
N ASP A 44 -10.68 6.53 9.54
CA ASP A 44 -12.09 6.43 9.13
C ASP A 44 -12.28 5.88 7.71
N THR A 45 -13.37 5.13 7.52
CA THR A 45 -13.76 4.59 6.20
C THR A 45 -14.08 5.68 5.17
N ASP A 46 -14.46 6.89 5.61
CA ASP A 46 -14.64 8.06 4.73
C ASP A 46 -13.34 8.45 4.01
N ASP A 47 -12.18 8.23 4.64
CA ASP A 47 -10.88 8.50 4.04
C ASP A 47 -10.53 7.50 2.93
N LEU A 48 -11.27 6.41 2.75
CA LEU A 48 -11.06 5.45 1.66
C LEU A 48 -11.83 5.82 0.39
N VAL A 49 -12.82 6.72 0.47
CA VAL A 49 -13.67 7.06 -0.68
C VAL A 49 -12.88 7.91 -1.70
N LEU A 50 -12.89 7.48 -2.96
CA LEU A 50 -12.35 8.23 -4.09
C LEU A 50 -13.42 9.12 -4.72
N THR A 51 -12.97 10.28 -5.21
CA THR A 51 -13.78 11.15 -6.07
C THR A 51 -13.26 11.15 -7.50
N GLU A 52 -14.12 11.41 -8.49
CA GLU A 52 -13.67 11.54 -9.89
C GLU A 52 -12.65 12.67 -10.08
N LYS A 53 -12.82 13.78 -9.35
CA LYS A 53 -11.90 14.91 -9.40
C LYS A 53 -10.51 14.51 -8.90
N GLU A 54 -10.46 13.75 -7.81
CA GLU A 54 -9.22 13.22 -7.23
C GLU A 54 -8.51 12.27 -8.21
N VAL A 55 -9.23 11.33 -8.83
CA VAL A 55 -8.66 10.40 -9.81
C VAL A 55 -8.11 11.15 -11.05
N LYS A 56 -8.86 12.11 -11.61
CA LYS A 56 -8.37 12.94 -12.73
C LYS A 56 -7.14 13.75 -12.35
N ALA A 57 -7.12 14.33 -11.15
CA ALA A 57 -5.97 15.08 -10.68
C ALA A 57 -4.76 14.16 -10.50
N PHE A 58 -4.97 12.96 -9.95
CA PHE A 58 -3.94 11.96 -9.73
C PHE A 58 -3.29 11.52 -11.05
N ILE A 59 -4.10 11.17 -12.05
CA ILE A 59 -3.61 10.75 -13.38
C ILE A 59 -2.69 11.81 -14.00
N LYS A 60 -3.06 13.10 -13.85
CA LYS A 60 -2.25 14.21 -14.36
C LYS A 60 -0.98 14.46 -13.53
N ALA A 61 -1.06 14.27 -12.22
CA ALA A 61 0.04 14.53 -11.30
C ALA A 61 1.09 13.40 -11.29
N PHE A 62 0.66 12.16 -11.54
CA PHE A 62 1.50 10.97 -11.37
C PHE A 62 2.78 10.98 -12.22
N PRO A 63 2.75 11.32 -13.53
CA PRO A 63 3.98 11.35 -14.34
C PRO A 63 5.01 12.34 -13.79
N VAL A 64 4.55 13.53 -13.38
CA VAL A 64 5.41 14.58 -12.81
C VAL A 64 5.97 14.15 -11.46
N PHE A 65 5.15 13.49 -10.65
CA PHE A 65 5.58 12.90 -9.39
C PHE A 65 6.68 11.84 -9.60
N LYS A 66 6.44 10.87 -10.49
CA LYS A 66 7.38 9.79 -10.84
C LYS A 66 8.73 10.35 -11.28
N GLU A 67 8.72 11.26 -12.26
CA GLU A 67 9.93 11.91 -12.77
C GLU A 67 10.68 12.67 -11.66
N THR A 68 9.95 13.36 -10.77
CA THR A 68 10.57 14.12 -9.67
C THR A 68 11.18 13.21 -8.63
N ILE A 69 10.50 12.11 -8.27
CA ILE A 69 11.02 11.12 -7.32
C ILE A 69 12.25 10.41 -7.90
N GLU A 70 12.24 10.01 -9.17
CA GLU A 70 13.40 9.39 -9.82
C GLU A 70 14.61 10.33 -9.78
N LYS A 71 14.44 11.59 -10.20
CA LYS A 71 15.52 12.60 -10.18
C LYS A 71 16.04 12.94 -8.80
N GLU A 72 15.18 12.97 -7.78
CA GLU A 72 15.60 13.28 -6.42
C GLU A 72 16.11 12.04 -5.67
N GLY A 73 15.64 10.84 -6.02
CA GLY A 73 16.10 9.56 -5.49
C GLY A 73 17.53 9.24 -5.87
N GLU A 74 17.91 9.46 -7.15
CA GLU A 74 19.30 9.36 -7.61
C GLU A 74 20.25 10.26 -6.79
N LYS A 75 19.80 11.44 -6.35
CA LYS A 75 20.60 12.39 -5.55
C LYS A 75 20.77 11.97 -4.08
N LEU A 76 19.98 11.00 -3.63
CA LEU A 76 19.96 10.47 -2.26
C LEU A 76 20.77 9.17 -2.14
N GLU A 77 21.08 8.46 -3.22
CA GLU A 77 21.90 7.23 -3.21
C GLU A 77 23.32 7.47 -2.64
N ASP A 78 23.83 8.71 -2.70
CA ASP A 78 25.16 9.09 -2.19
C ASP A 78 25.26 9.22 -0.64
N ILE A 79 24.25 8.83 0.13
CA ILE A 79 24.22 9.04 1.59
C ILE A 79 24.73 7.80 2.34
N GLY A 80 26.02 7.82 2.69
CA GLY A 80 26.69 6.80 3.51
C GLY A 80 26.61 6.98 5.04
N LYS A 81 27.14 6.00 5.81
CA LYS A 81 27.08 5.92 7.28
C LYS A 81 27.85 7.05 8.00
N GLY A 82 27.21 7.69 8.99
CA GLY A 82 27.81 8.68 9.92
C GLY A 82 26.88 9.85 10.30
N LEU A 83 26.94 10.36 11.54
CA LEU A 83 25.99 11.36 12.10
C LEU A 83 25.87 12.65 11.25
N PHE A 84 26.99 13.19 10.76
CA PHE A 84 27.01 14.36 9.86
C PHE A 84 26.41 14.05 8.48
N LYS A 85 26.57 12.82 7.98
CA LYS A 85 25.95 12.37 6.73
C LYS A 85 24.45 12.15 6.91
N THR A 86 24.00 11.68 8.08
CA THR A 86 22.59 11.60 8.47
C THR A 86 21.93 12.99 8.51
N MET A 87 22.59 14.00 9.10
CA MET A 87 22.08 15.38 9.08
C MET A 87 22.02 15.98 7.67
N LYS A 88 23.05 15.77 6.83
CA LYS A 88 23.02 16.20 5.42
C LYS A 88 21.93 15.45 4.64
N GLY A 89 21.73 14.17 4.92
CA GLY A 89 20.66 13.35 4.36
C GLY A 89 19.27 13.87 4.72
N GLY A 90 19.04 14.20 5.99
CA GLY A 90 17.77 14.80 6.44
C GLY A 90 17.48 16.15 5.78
N ARG A 91 18.49 17.03 5.62
CA ARG A 91 18.33 18.30 4.87
C ARG A 91 18.06 18.07 3.39
N LYS A 92 18.72 17.09 2.76
CA LYS A 92 18.44 16.71 1.36
C LYS A 92 17.01 16.19 1.22
N ALA A 93 16.58 15.28 2.10
CA ALA A 93 15.21 14.74 2.11
C ALA A 93 14.15 15.85 2.27
N LEU A 94 14.36 16.80 3.18
CA LEU A 94 13.48 17.97 3.33
C LEU A 94 13.42 18.83 2.06
N LYS A 95 14.56 19.03 1.37
CA LYS A 95 14.59 19.74 0.08
C LYS A 95 13.83 18.96 -1.00
N SER A 96 14.00 17.64 -1.06
CA SER A 96 13.28 16.77 -1.99
C SER A 96 11.77 16.84 -1.73
N MET A 97 11.32 16.71 -0.48
CA MET A 97 9.90 16.87 -0.11
C MET A 97 9.34 18.24 -0.54
N LYS A 98 10.09 19.33 -0.31
CA LYS A 98 9.68 20.67 -0.75
C LYS A 98 9.53 20.76 -2.27
N LYS A 99 10.43 20.13 -3.04
CA LYS A 99 10.33 20.08 -4.51
C LYS A 99 9.14 19.26 -4.97
N ILE A 100 8.92 18.09 -4.38
CA ILE A 100 7.78 17.22 -4.68
C ILE A 100 6.46 17.97 -4.41
N ASN A 101 6.33 18.60 -3.24
CA ASN A 101 5.17 19.45 -2.93
C ASN A 101 4.99 20.59 -3.93
N LYS A 102 6.09 21.22 -4.38
CA LYS A 102 6.03 22.31 -5.37
C LYS A 102 5.48 21.83 -6.72
N VAL A 103 5.89 20.66 -7.19
CA VAL A 103 5.43 20.12 -8.49
C VAL A 103 4.02 19.52 -8.42
N LEU A 104 3.60 19.07 -7.24
CA LEU A 104 2.26 18.54 -7.00
C LEU A 104 1.20 19.64 -6.79
N LYS A 105 1.60 20.82 -6.28
CA LYS A 105 0.69 21.93 -5.96
C LYS A 105 -0.22 22.36 -7.12
N PRO A 106 0.23 22.47 -8.39
CA PRO A 106 -0.64 22.82 -9.52
C PRO A 106 -1.80 21.84 -9.75
N TYR A 107 -1.65 20.60 -9.29
CA TYR A 107 -2.66 19.55 -9.39
C TYR A 107 -3.56 19.47 -8.14
N GLY A 108 -3.38 20.36 -7.17
CA GLY A 108 -4.13 20.37 -5.92
C GLY A 108 -3.60 19.41 -4.87
N PHE A 109 -2.37 18.89 -5.03
CA PHE A 109 -1.79 17.92 -4.11
C PHE A 109 -0.66 18.48 -3.25
N THR A 110 -0.56 17.96 -2.03
CA THR A 110 0.70 17.80 -1.30
C THR A 110 1.17 16.36 -1.49
N MET A 111 2.42 16.07 -1.11
CA MET A 111 2.94 14.71 -1.07
C MET A 111 2.03 13.79 -0.24
N GLU A 112 1.56 14.27 0.91
CA GLU A 112 0.69 13.50 1.79
C GLU A 112 -0.65 13.17 1.10
N THR A 113 -1.34 14.18 0.56
CA THR A 113 -2.64 13.96 -0.09
C THR A 113 -2.51 13.15 -1.37
N PHE A 114 -1.41 13.32 -2.11
CA PHE A 114 -1.09 12.48 -3.27
C PHE A 114 -0.89 11.02 -2.88
N MET A 115 -0.14 10.75 -1.81
CA MET A 115 0.08 9.37 -1.33
C MET A 115 -1.20 8.75 -0.77
N LYS A 116 -2.10 9.53 -0.17
CA LYS A 116 -3.44 9.07 0.19
C LYS A 116 -4.22 8.65 -1.05
N SER A 117 -4.29 9.48 -2.09
CA SER A 117 -4.94 9.12 -3.35
C SER A 117 -4.30 7.90 -4.01
N TYR A 118 -2.98 7.82 -4.02
CA TYR A 118 -2.23 6.64 -4.47
C TYR A 118 -2.71 5.39 -3.71
N ALA A 119 -2.69 5.42 -2.37
CA ALA A 119 -3.10 4.29 -1.55
C ALA A 119 -4.54 3.84 -1.82
N LYS A 120 -5.49 4.79 -1.98
CA LYS A 120 -6.88 4.45 -2.32
C LYS A 120 -7.01 3.78 -3.69
N ILE A 121 -6.32 4.31 -4.71
CA ILE A 121 -6.37 3.79 -6.08
C ILE A 121 -5.78 2.36 -6.13
N PHE A 122 -4.57 2.20 -5.61
CA PHE A 122 -3.88 0.90 -5.61
C PHE A 122 -4.52 -0.09 -4.63
N GLY A 123 -5.07 0.37 -3.51
CA GLY A 123 -5.84 -0.45 -2.59
C GLY A 123 -7.12 -0.98 -3.24
N THR A 124 -7.81 -0.16 -4.03
CA THR A 124 -8.98 -0.59 -4.80
C THR A 124 -8.61 -1.66 -5.84
N PHE A 125 -7.52 -1.47 -6.59
CA PHE A 125 -7.03 -2.51 -7.51
C PHE A 125 -6.61 -3.80 -6.78
N GLY A 126 -5.92 -3.67 -5.65
CA GLY A 126 -5.53 -4.81 -4.81
C GLY A 126 -6.74 -5.60 -4.31
N TYR A 127 -7.78 -4.91 -3.84
CA TYR A 127 -9.04 -5.52 -3.43
C TYR A 127 -9.72 -6.27 -4.57
N MET A 128 -9.74 -5.71 -5.78
CA MET A 128 -10.32 -6.37 -6.96
C MET A 128 -9.56 -7.65 -7.33
N MET A 129 -8.23 -7.61 -7.36
CA MET A 129 -7.42 -8.81 -7.58
C MET A 129 -7.68 -9.88 -6.51
N GLY A 130 -7.85 -9.46 -5.24
CA GLY A 130 -8.25 -10.34 -4.15
C GLY A 130 -9.63 -10.98 -4.36
N MET A 131 -10.62 -10.21 -4.82
CA MET A 131 -11.94 -10.75 -5.15
C MET A 131 -11.90 -11.73 -6.33
N GLU A 132 -11.13 -11.44 -7.38
CA GLU A 132 -10.96 -12.37 -8.50
C GLU A 132 -10.28 -13.67 -8.05
N ALA A 133 -9.25 -13.58 -7.21
CA ALA A 133 -8.60 -14.74 -6.62
C ALA A 133 -9.58 -15.54 -5.74
N LYS A 134 -10.40 -14.87 -4.93
CA LYS A 134 -11.46 -15.51 -4.12
C LYS A 134 -12.49 -16.20 -5.00
N LYS A 135 -12.90 -15.59 -6.12
CA LYS A 135 -13.82 -16.22 -7.07
C LYS A 135 -13.23 -17.50 -7.68
N LEU A 136 -11.97 -17.46 -8.10
CA LEU A 136 -11.25 -18.65 -8.59
C LEU A 136 -11.13 -19.74 -7.51
N ALA A 137 -10.94 -19.35 -6.24
CA ALA A 137 -10.94 -20.29 -5.12
C ALA A 137 -12.34 -20.87 -4.85
N MET A 138 -13.40 -20.05 -4.96
CA MET A 138 -14.79 -20.50 -4.83
C MET A 138 -15.19 -21.52 -5.90
N ASP A 139 -14.72 -21.36 -7.14
CA ASP A 139 -14.95 -22.34 -8.22
C ASP A 139 -14.34 -23.71 -7.87
N ASN A 140 -13.32 -23.75 -7.00
CA ASN A 140 -12.67 -24.97 -6.52
C ASN A 140 -13.26 -25.54 -5.21
N VAL A 141 -14.21 -24.85 -4.56
CA VAL A 141 -14.82 -25.33 -3.30
C VAL A 141 -15.45 -26.71 -3.46
N GLY A 142 -16.02 -27.02 -4.63
CA GLY A 142 -16.55 -28.36 -4.91
C GLY A 142 -15.49 -29.47 -4.86
N ALA A 143 -14.26 -29.18 -5.30
CA ALA A 143 -13.13 -30.11 -5.20
C ALA A 143 -12.64 -30.23 -3.76
N MET A 144 -12.58 -29.12 -3.01
CA MET A 144 -12.21 -29.13 -1.59
C MET A 144 -13.20 -29.94 -0.76
N LYS A 145 -14.51 -29.81 -1.01
CA LYS A 145 -15.56 -30.61 -0.36
C LYS A 145 -15.36 -32.11 -0.62
N LYS A 146 -15.00 -32.50 -1.84
CA LYS A 146 -14.68 -33.90 -2.17
C LYS A 146 -13.42 -34.42 -1.47
N MET A 147 -12.44 -33.57 -1.17
CA MET A 147 -11.24 -33.99 -0.43
C MET A 147 -11.59 -34.44 1.00
N LEU A 148 -12.62 -33.87 1.62
CA LEU A 148 -13.05 -34.26 2.97
C LEU A 148 -13.50 -35.73 3.07
N ASP A 149 -13.95 -36.31 1.95
CA ASP A 149 -14.32 -37.73 1.87
C ASP A 149 -13.12 -38.68 1.84
N ASN A 150 -11.89 -38.17 1.65
CA ASN A 150 -10.68 -38.98 1.60
C ASN A 150 -10.37 -39.60 2.99
N PRO A 151 -10.31 -40.93 3.12
CA PRO A 151 -9.98 -41.58 4.39
C PRO A 151 -8.50 -41.44 4.79
N ALA A 152 -7.62 -41.01 3.88
CA ALA A 152 -6.20 -40.81 4.16
C ALA A 152 -5.89 -39.50 4.91
N LEU A 153 -6.84 -38.56 4.98
CA LEU A 153 -6.68 -37.30 5.71
C LEU A 153 -6.98 -37.49 7.19
N SER A 154 -6.13 -36.92 8.04
CA SER A 154 -6.34 -36.81 9.47
C SER A 154 -7.52 -35.89 9.81
N ALA A 155 -8.02 -36.00 11.06
CA ALA A 155 -9.10 -35.14 11.53
C ALA A 155 -8.70 -33.66 11.56
N GLU A 156 -7.43 -33.35 11.81
CA GLU A 156 -6.89 -31.99 11.83
C GLU A 156 -6.86 -31.38 10.43
N GLU A 157 -6.35 -32.12 9.44
CA GLU A 157 -6.34 -31.68 8.03
C GLU A 157 -7.76 -31.45 7.48
N LYS A 158 -8.71 -32.33 7.82
CA LYS A 158 -10.12 -32.14 7.42
C LYS A 158 -10.72 -30.87 8.04
N LYS A 159 -10.40 -30.58 9.30
CA LYS A 159 -10.86 -29.38 9.99
C LYS A 159 -10.30 -28.10 9.34
N GLU A 160 -9.02 -28.08 8.96
CA GLU A 160 -8.42 -26.95 8.25
C GLU A 160 -9.09 -26.70 6.88
N ILE A 161 -9.41 -27.76 6.14
CA ILE A 161 -10.13 -27.67 4.87
C ILE A 161 -11.55 -27.12 5.09
N GLU A 162 -12.27 -27.61 6.11
CA GLU A 162 -13.60 -27.10 6.46
C GLU A 162 -13.60 -25.63 6.86
N GLU A 163 -12.62 -25.20 7.66
CA GLU A 163 -12.44 -23.79 8.04
C GLU A 163 -12.14 -22.92 6.82
N SER A 164 -11.28 -23.40 5.92
CA SER A 164 -10.96 -22.71 4.66
C SER A 164 -12.19 -22.55 3.75
N ILE A 165 -13.03 -23.59 3.64
CA ILE A 165 -14.29 -23.51 2.89
C ILE A 165 -15.22 -22.47 3.51
N LYS A 166 -15.37 -22.46 4.84
CA LYS A 166 -16.21 -21.49 5.54
C LYS A 166 -15.75 -20.05 5.32
N GLU A 167 -14.45 -19.79 5.37
CA GLU A 167 -13.91 -18.44 5.10
C GLU A 167 -14.12 -18.01 3.64
N LEU A 168 -14.00 -18.93 2.68
CA LEU A 168 -14.29 -18.64 1.27
C LEU A 168 -15.78 -18.33 1.03
N GLU A 169 -16.67 -19.06 1.71
CA GLU A 169 -18.12 -18.89 1.62
C GLU A 169 -18.64 -17.67 2.40
N LYS A 170 -17.87 -17.12 3.35
CA LYS A 170 -18.20 -15.84 3.99
C LYS A 170 -18.20 -14.73 2.95
N GLY A 171 -19.35 -14.11 2.75
CA GLY A 171 -19.47 -12.93 1.90
C GLY A 171 -18.73 -11.72 2.49
N ASP A 172 -18.14 -10.90 1.61
CA ASP A 172 -17.58 -9.60 2.00
C ASP A 172 -18.67 -8.53 1.91
N ASP A 173 -19.49 -8.44 2.97
CA ASP A 173 -20.45 -7.33 3.19
C ASP A 173 -19.95 -6.39 4.30
N THR A 174 -18.68 -6.02 4.21
CA THR A 174 -18.10 -4.97 5.05
C THR A 174 -18.30 -3.61 4.41
N GLU A 175 -18.32 -2.54 5.20
CA GLU A 175 -18.41 -1.17 4.68
C GLU A 175 -17.21 -0.85 3.77
N GLU A 176 -16.02 -1.32 4.14
CA GLU A 176 -14.80 -1.23 3.32
C GLU A 176 -14.98 -1.89 1.94
N ALA A 177 -15.57 -3.10 1.89
CA ALA A 177 -15.87 -3.78 0.62
C ALA A 177 -16.82 -2.97 -0.26
N ARG A 178 -17.82 -2.30 0.34
CA ARG A 178 -18.75 -1.41 -0.40
C ARG A 178 -18.02 -0.19 -0.94
N ILE A 179 -17.10 0.39 -0.18
CA ILE A 179 -16.28 1.52 -0.62
C ILE A 179 -15.38 1.14 -1.78
N TYR A 180 -14.67 0.00 -1.71
CA TYR A 180 -13.85 -0.45 -2.85
C TYR A 180 -14.69 -0.72 -4.10
N LYS A 181 -15.88 -1.33 -3.95
CA LYS A 181 -16.82 -1.50 -5.07
C LYS A 181 -17.27 -0.16 -5.67
N LYS A 182 -17.53 0.85 -4.83
CA LYS A 182 -17.87 2.23 -5.28
C LYS A 182 -16.70 2.89 -5.99
N ASN A 183 -15.50 2.79 -5.41
CA ASN A 183 -14.26 3.32 -6.00
C ASN A 183 -13.97 2.67 -7.35
N MET A 184 -14.19 1.36 -7.47
CA MET A 184 -13.95 0.65 -8.73
C MET A 184 -14.78 1.21 -9.89
N ARG A 185 -16.06 1.54 -9.64
CA ARG A 185 -16.92 2.19 -10.66
C ARG A 185 -16.37 3.54 -11.13
N ILE A 186 -15.59 4.23 -10.29
CA ILE A 186 -14.90 5.45 -10.66
C ILE A 186 -13.65 5.11 -11.47
N LEU A 187 -12.83 4.18 -11.01
CA LEU A 187 -11.58 3.78 -11.66
C LEU A 187 -11.79 3.17 -13.05
N GLU A 188 -12.86 2.41 -13.24
CA GLU A 188 -13.23 1.83 -14.54
C GLU A 188 -13.38 2.89 -15.65
N LYS A 189 -13.85 4.09 -15.30
CA LYS A 189 -13.98 5.21 -16.25
C LYS A 189 -12.64 5.72 -16.77
N TYR A 190 -11.55 5.46 -16.04
CA TYR A 190 -10.19 5.90 -16.34
C TYR A 190 -9.23 4.72 -16.45
N LYS A 191 -9.75 3.51 -16.71
CA LYS A 191 -9.00 2.26 -16.64
C LYS A 191 -7.74 2.32 -17.50
N LYS A 192 -7.85 2.82 -18.73
CA LYS A 192 -6.74 2.89 -19.68
C LYS A 192 -5.62 3.79 -19.18
N GLU A 193 -5.95 4.99 -18.72
CA GLU A 193 -4.96 5.94 -18.21
C GLU A 193 -4.29 5.45 -16.92
N LEU A 194 -5.03 4.71 -16.09
CA LEU A 194 -4.49 4.09 -14.88
C LEU A 194 -3.62 2.87 -15.21
N GLU A 195 -3.97 2.06 -16.21
CA GLU A 195 -3.13 0.96 -16.71
C GLU A 195 -1.80 1.49 -17.27
N ASP A 196 -1.82 2.59 -18.02
CA ASP A 196 -0.61 3.25 -18.52
C ASP A 196 0.30 3.75 -17.38
N ILE A 197 -0.28 4.09 -16.22
CA ILE A 197 0.45 4.49 -15.01
C ILE A 197 1.08 3.27 -14.29
N MET A 198 0.44 2.11 -14.36
CA MET A 198 0.87 0.88 -13.69
C MET A 198 1.94 0.10 -14.48
N ASN A 199 2.09 0.37 -15.78
CA ASN A 199 3.08 -0.24 -16.67
C ASN A 199 4.40 0.57 -16.73
#